data_AF-A0A3L7PQB0-F1
#
_entry.id   AF-A0A3L7PQB0-F1
#
_cell.length_a   1.000
_cell.length_b   1.000
_cell.length_c   1.000
_cell.angle_alpha   90.00
_cell.angle_beta   90.00
_cell.angle_gamma   90.00
#
_symmetry.space_group_name_H-M   'P 1'
#
loop_
_entity.id
_entity.type
_entity.pdbx_description
1 polymer ?
#
loop_
_entity_poly.entity_id
_entity_poly.type
_entity_poly.pdbx_seq_one_letter_code
_entity_poly.pdbx_strand_id
1 'polypeptide(L)'
;MGIQDRPYYRPDASTPPAYARASGWSATTWIIAICVAVFVIDGFLPWTNEPVASQLVPGASAGQIRLIDRSEFALTKPVDVAPGVARGYAVLGRDNVVAEVEYRKERPLTRLGYFSTARAVYASDPVLGVSGFQVWRFVTFQFLHANLNHVLFNMMTLFFFGGMVENFLGKKRYVAFYLLCGVSGGLMYLLLNGLAIGGQAAFGPSFHLPGLLFNDPNTMLVGASAGVFGVIMAAAYLAPNATVLLFFVIPMRLGVLAYGLLAFALLAVIFGWANAGGEAAHIGGALAGFWLVRNPNHLHGFFDFLGQYDPTSKVARARVAVKRGSVQGSATSTEVNRILDKISARGLHSLSESEKRVLRDASRKPR
;
A
#
# COMPACT_ATOMS: atom_id res chain seq x y z
N MET A 1 -23.87 12.45 26.28
CA MET A 1 -24.86 11.89 25.33
C MET A 1 -24.18 10.78 24.56
N GLY A 2 -24.50 9.54 24.94
CA GLY A 2 -23.67 8.36 24.70
C GLY A 2 -23.88 7.71 23.35
N ILE A 3 -22.82 7.06 22.88
CA ILE A 3 -22.71 6.29 21.63
C ILE A 3 -23.50 4.95 21.66
N GLN A 4 -24.41 4.75 22.61
CA GLN A 4 -25.06 3.45 22.85
C GLN A 4 -26.52 3.29 22.38
N ASP A 5 -27.16 4.33 21.85
CA ASP A 5 -28.57 4.23 21.44
C ASP A 5 -28.77 4.14 19.92
N ARG A 6 -28.23 3.07 19.30
CA ARG A 6 -28.66 2.69 17.94
C ARG A 6 -29.31 1.31 17.97
N PRO A 7 -30.64 1.21 17.76
CA PRO A 7 -31.31 -0.07 17.67
C PRO A 7 -31.08 -0.64 16.27
N TYR A 8 -30.08 -1.51 16.14
CA TYR A 8 -30.01 -2.45 15.02
C TYR A 8 -29.95 -3.87 15.57
N TYR A 9 -30.88 -4.69 15.08
CA TYR A 9 -30.86 -6.15 15.11
C TYR A 9 -31.25 -6.82 16.44
N ARG A 10 -32.55 -7.11 16.61
CA ARG A 10 -32.99 -8.29 17.37
C ARG A 10 -33.04 -9.46 16.38
N PRO A 11 -32.22 -10.52 16.53
CA PRO A 11 -32.44 -11.75 15.78
C PRO A 11 -33.60 -12.49 16.43
N ASP A 12 -34.58 -12.86 15.61
CA ASP A 12 -35.47 -13.97 15.90
C ASP A 12 -34.65 -15.27 16.00
N ALA A 13 -34.82 -15.97 17.11
CA ALA A 13 -33.98 -17.11 17.48
C ALA A 13 -34.42 -18.44 16.84
N SER A 14 -34.66 -18.49 15.53
CA SER A 14 -35.06 -19.75 14.86
C SER A 14 -34.43 -20.04 13.49
N THR A 15 -33.52 -19.19 13.00
CA THR A 15 -32.73 -19.54 11.82
C THR A 15 -31.33 -18.96 11.95
N PRO A 16 -30.25 -19.77 12.06
CA PRO A 16 -28.92 -19.21 11.96
C PRO A 16 -28.80 -18.55 10.58
N PRO A 17 -28.34 -17.29 10.48
CA PRO A 17 -28.07 -16.70 9.18
C PRO A 17 -27.10 -17.64 8.48
N ALA A 18 -27.51 -18.13 7.31
CA ALA A 18 -26.62 -18.86 6.43
C ALA A 18 -25.48 -17.90 6.09
N TYR A 19 -24.39 -17.96 6.85
CA TYR A 19 -23.11 -17.41 6.45
C TYR A 19 -22.73 -18.18 5.20
N ALA A 20 -23.13 -17.67 4.04
CA ALA A 20 -22.54 -18.04 2.78
C ALA A 20 -21.04 -17.83 2.97
N ARG A 21 -20.31 -18.92 3.24
CA ARG A 21 -18.85 -18.90 3.33
C ARG A 21 -18.39 -18.31 2.02
N ALA A 22 -17.93 -17.06 2.05
CA ALA A 22 -17.27 -16.47 0.88
C ALA A 22 -16.11 -17.42 0.56
N SER A 23 -16.22 -18.13 -0.56
CA SER A 23 -15.45 -19.33 -0.90
C SER A 23 -14.01 -19.05 -1.32
N GLY A 24 -13.38 -18.01 -0.77
CA GLY A 24 -12.03 -17.60 -1.11
C GLY A 24 -11.26 -17.06 0.09
N TRP A 25 -9.93 -17.11 -0.01
CA TRP A 25 -8.99 -16.61 0.98
C TRP A 25 -9.31 -15.16 1.41
N SER A 26 -8.93 -14.80 2.64
CA SER A 26 -9.01 -13.42 3.12
C SER A 26 -8.01 -12.56 2.36
N ALA A 27 -8.21 -11.25 2.35
CA ALA A 27 -7.26 -10.32 1.76
C ALA A 27 -5.91 -10.37 2.51
N THR A 28 -5.94 -10.52 3.85
CA THR A 28 -4.74 -10.77 4.65
C THR A 28 -3.98 -12.02 4.18
N THR A 29 -4.66 -13.15 3.95
CA THR A 29 -4.01 -14.38 3.48
C THR A 29 -3.37 -14.19 2.11
N TRP A 30 -4.03 -13.48 1.19
CA TRP A 30 -3.45 -13.17 -0.12
C TRP A 30 -2.21 -12.29 -0.02
N ILE A 31 -2.23 -11.24 0.79
CA ILE A 31 -1.05 -10.38 1.00
C ILE A 31 0.11 -11.19 1.56
N ILE A 32 -0.15 -12.04 2.56
CA ILE A 32 0.87 -12.93 3.14
C ILE A 32 1.45 -13.86 2.08
N ALA A 33 0.59 -14.53 1.32
CA ALA A 33 1.01 -15.47 0.29
C ALA A 33 1.86 -14.79 -0.80
N ILE A 34 1.50 -13.58 -1.22
CA ILE A 34 2.26 -12.80 -2.21
C ILE A 34 3.64 -12.44 -1.66
N CYS A 35 3.73 -11.90 -0.45
CA CYS A 35 5.01 -11.55 0.18
C CYS A 35 5.95 -12.76 0.33
N VAL A 36 5.41 -13.90 0.76
CA VAL A 36 6.17 -15.15 0.88
C VAL A 36 6.59 -15.66 -0.51
N ALA A 37 5.70 -15.67 -1.49
CA ALA A 37 6.01 -16.09 -2.85
C ALA A 37 7.12 -15.23 -3.47
N VAL A 38 7.03 -13.90 -3.36
CA VAL A 38 8.06 -12.97 -3.85
C VAL A 38 9.40 -13.26 -3.19
N PHE A 39 9.43 -13.43 -1.86
CA PHE A 39 10.65 -13.74 -1.12
C PHE A 39 11.29 -15.07 -1.55
N VAL A 40 10.48 -16.12 -1.70
CA VAL A 40 10.95 -17.44 -2.11
C VAL A 40 11.44 -17.41 -3.56
N ILE A 41 10.65 -16.86 -4.48
CA ILE A 41 10.99 -16.82 -5.91
C ILE A 41 12.28 -16.01 -6.12
N ASP A 42 12.38 -14.79 -5.58
CA ASP A 42 13.61 -13.99 -5.69
C ASP A 42 14.79 -14.71 -5.03
N GLY A 43 14.52 -15.48 -3.96
CA GLY A 43 15.39 -16.46 -3.31
C GLY A 43 16.18 -17.36 -4.25
N PHE A 44 15.55 -17.82 -5.32
CA PHE A 44 16.12 -18.77 -6.29
C PHE A 44 16.66 -18.10 -7.57
N LEU A 45 16.45 -16.80 -7.75
CA LEU A 45 16.93 -16.08 -8.92
C LEU A 45 18.43 -15.74 -8.79
N PRO A 46 19.16 -15.71 -9.93
CA PRO A 46 20.59 -15.41 -9.92
C PRO A 46 20.86 -13.96 -9.51
N TRP A 47 21.99 -13.75 -8.85
CA TRP A 47 22.50 -12.42 -8.57
C TRP A 47 23.07 -11.78 -9.84
N THR A 48 22.74 -10.52 -10.08
CA THR A 48 23.33 -9.71 -11.16
C THR A 48 24.05 -8.50 -10.57
N ASN A 49 25.15 -8.08 -11.22
CA ASN A 49 25.83 -6.83 -10.89
C ASN A 49 25.11 -5.71 -11.62
N GLU A 50 24.40 -4.87 -10.88
CA GLU A 50 23.62 -3.78 -11.43
C GLU A 50 24.33 -2.45 -11.21
N PRO A 51 24.59 -1.66 -12.25
CA PRO A 51 25.16 -0.35 -12.06
C PRO A 51 24.12 0.56 -11.39
N VAL A 52 24.51 1.19 -10.27
CA VAL A 52 23.61 1.99 -9.43
C VAL A 52 24.03 3.45 -9.32
N ALA A 53 25.31 3.74 -9.52
CA ALA A 53 25.84 5.10 -9.50
C ALA A 53 27.11 5.18 -10.35
N SER A 54 27.41 6.38 -10.85
CA SER A 54 28.66 6.69 -11.51
C SER A 54 29.26 7.99 -11.00
N GLN A 55 30.57 8.01 -10.80
CA GLN A 55 31.34 9.19 -10.44
C GLN A 55 32.32 9.52 -11.57
N LEU A 56 32.22 10.73 -12.12
CA LEU A 56 33.13 11.17 -13.18
C LEU A 56 34.57 11.23 -12.69
N VAL A 57 35.51 10.83 -13.54
CA VAL A 57 36.94 10.98 -13.26
C VAL A 57 37.35 12.46 -13.31
N PRO A 58 38.41 12.88 -12.60
CA PRO A 58 38.91 14.25 -12.68
C PRO A 58 39.20 14.68 -14.12
N GLY A 59 38.65 15.82 -14.53
CA GLY A 59 38.79 16.37 -15.89
C GLY A 59 37.65 16.02 -16.85
N ALA A 60 36.75 15.10 -16.50
CA ALA A 60 35.56 14.79 -17.30
C ALA A 60 34.40 15.76 -16.99
N SER A 61 33.77 16.33 -18.03
CA SER A 61 32.64 17.27 -17.88
C SER A 61 31.29 16.55 -17.95
N ALA A 62 30.49 16.67 -16.89
CA ALA A 62 29.13 16.14 -16.84
C ALA A 62 28.23 16.68 -17.96
N GLY A 63 28.40 17.95 -18.34
CA GLY A 63 27.62 18.56 -19.43
C GLY A 63 27.95 17.96 -20.78
N GLN A 64 29.23 17.68 -21.04
CA GLN A 64 29.68 17.07 -22.30
C GLN A 64 29.27 15.60 -22.36
N ILE A 65 29.44 14.86 -21.26
CA ILE A 65 29.11 13.43 -21.18
C ILE A 65 27.61 13.18 -21.36
N ARG A 66 26.74 14.06 -20.87
CA ARG A 66 25.28 13.96 -21.06
C ARG A 66 24.84 14.09 -22.51
N LEU A 67 25.67 14.66 -23.39
CA LEU A 67 25.37 14.82 -24.82
C LEU A 67 25.78 13.60 -25.65
N ILE A 68 26.55 12.67 -25.06
CA ILE A 68 27.05 11.47 -25.73
C ILE A 68 25.97 10.38 -25.65
N ASP A 69 25.77 9.64 -26.74
CA ASP A 69 24.84 8.52 -26.77
C ASP A 69 25.30 7.43 -25.80
N ARG A 70 24.34 6.85 -25.04
CA ARG A 70 24.68 5.87 -24.01
C ARG A 70 25.32 4.60 -24.56
N SER A 71 24.99 4.25 -25.80
CA SER A 71 25.57 3.08 -26.48
C SER A 71 27.06 3.22 -26.76
N GLU A 72 27.60 4.44 -26.69
CA GLU A 72 29.04 4.70 -26.85
C GLU A 72 29.86 4.38 -25.60
N PHE A 73 29.21 4.27 -24.43
CA PHE A 73 29.87 3.86 -23.21
C PHE A 73 29.92 2.34 -23.11
N ALA A 74 31.13 1.79 -22.99
CA ALA A 74 31.32 0.41 -22.59
C ALA A 74 31.57 0.35 -21.07
N LEU A 75 30.88 -0.57 -20.41
CA LEU A 75 31.08 -0.86 -18.99
C LEU A 75 32.11 -1.98 -18.85
N THR A 76 33.17 -1.73 -18.09
CA THR A 76 34.17 -2.76 -17.79
C THR A 76 33.60 -3.81 -16.83
N LYS A 77 34.22 -5.00 -16.84
CA LYS A 77 33.84 -6.07 -15.91
C LYS A 77 34.05 -5.59 -14.46
N PRO A 78 33.02 -5.62 -13.61
CA PRO A 78 33.15 -5.13 -12.25
C PRO A 78 33.98 -6.06 -11.38
N VAL A 79 34.68 -5.48 -10.41
CA VAL A 79 35.51 -6.15 -9.41
C VAL A 79 34.88 -5.94 -8.03
N ASP A 80 34.71 -7.01 -7.26
CA ASP A 80 34.15 -6.93 -5.91
C ASP A 80 35.09 -6.14 -4.99
N VAL A 81 34.54 -5.13 -4.31
CA VAL A 81 35.30 -4.27 -3.38
C VAL A 81 34.79 -4.34 -1.95
N ALA A 82 33.53 -4.75 -1.75
CA ALA A 82 32.93 -5.03 -0.46
C ALA A 82 31.79 -6.04 -0.61
N PRO A 83 31.27 -6.65 0.48
CA PRO A 83 30.11 -7.53 0.41
C PRO A 83 28.92 -6.85 -0.29
N GLY A 84 28.53 -7.37 -1.45
CA GLY A 84 27.41 -6.85 -2.25
C GLY A 84 27.72 -5.61 -3.10
N VAL A 85 28.96 -5.09 -3.06
CA VAL A 85 29.39 -3.91 -3.82
C VAL A 85 30.58 -4.26 -4.68
N ALA A 86 30.46 -3.96 -5.98
CA ALA A 86 31.52 -4.09 -6.95
C ALA A 86 31.76 -2.76 -7.66
N ARG A 87 32.95 -2.56 -8.23
CA ARG A 87 33.32 -1.34 -8.95
C ARG A 87 33.86 -1.69 -10.33
N GLY A 88 33.51 -0.86 -11.29
CA GLY A 88 34.06 -0.91 -12.64
C GLY A 88 34.23 0.50 -13.18
N TYR A 89 34.43 0.60 -14.48
CA TYR A 89 34.65 1.85 -15.16
C TYR A 89 33.72 1.93 -16.37
N ALA A 90 33.26 3.14 -16.66
CA ALA A 90 32.71 3.45 -17.96
C ALA A 90 33.83 4.02 -18.84
N VAL A 91 33.98 3.44 -20.02
CA VAL A 91 34.96 3.87 -21.03
C VAL A 91 34.24 4.36 -22.28
N LEU A 92 34.74 5.45 -22.84
CA LEU A 92 34.32 5.98 -24.13
C LEU A 92 35.35 5.59 -25.19
N GLY A 93 34.96 4.80 -26.18
CA GLY A 93 35.90 4.22 -27.14
C GLY A 93 36.77 3.12 -26.52
N ARG A 94 38.07 3.05 -26.86
CA ARG A 94 38.95 1.94 -26.45
C ARG A 94 39.50 2.06 -25.03
N ASP A 95 39.98 3.24 -24.63
CA ASP A 95 40.75 3.40 -23.38
C ASP A 95 40.41 4.68 -22.59
N ASN A 96 39.44 5.48 -23.02
CA ASN A 96 39.12 6.74 -22.33
C ASN A 96 38.15 6.49 -21.18
N VAL A 97 38.67 6.29 -19.97
CA VAL A 97 37.85 6.17 -18.75
C VAL A 97 37.19 7.52 -18.46
N VAL A 98 35.86 7.54 -18.40
CA VAL A 98 35.08 8.75 -18.15
C VAL A 98 34.43 8.77 -16.77
N ALA A 99 34.16 7.59 -16.20
CA ALA A 99 33.56 7.46 -14.87
C ALA A 99 33.97 6.16 -14.18
N GLU A 100 34.06 6.19 -12.86
CA GLU A 100 33.98 5.02 -12.00
C GLU A 100 32.50 4.66 -11.79
N VAL A 101 32.15 3.38 -11.89
CA VAL A 101 30.77 2.89 -11.79
C VAL A 101 30.65 1.96 -10.60
N GLU A 102 29.77 2.28 -9.67
CA GLU A 102 29.38 1.40 -8.57
C GLU A 102 28.32 0.41 -9.05
N TYR A 103 28.57 -0.86 -8.78
CA TYR A 103 27.65 -1.97 -9.00
C TYR A 103 27.18 -2.52 -7.67
N ARG A 104 25.89 -2.83 -7.59
CA ARG A 104 25.34 -3.61 -6.49
C ARG A 104 24.89 -4.98 -6.96
N LYS A 105 25.19 -5.99 -6.16
CA LYS A 105 24.65 -7.33 -6.35
C LYS A 105 23.20 -7.31 -5.95
N GLU A 106 22.32 -7.43 -6.94
CA GLU A 106 20.88 -7.44 -6.74
C GLU A 106 20.28 -8.68 -7.39
N ARG A 107 19.11 -9.07 -6.88
CA ARG A 107 18.28 -10.09 -7.51
C ARG A 107 17.21 -9.43 -8.37
N PRO A 108 16.71 -10.10 -9.42
CA PRO A 108 15.84 -9.47 -10.41
C PRO A 108 14.57 -8.83 -9.83
N LEU A 109 13.86 -9.49 -8.91
CA LEU A 109 12.63 -8.92 -8.34
C LEU A 109 12.96 -7.79 -7.36
N THR A 110 14.01 -7.97 -6.56
CA THR A 110 14.53 -6.88 -5.72
C THR A 110 14.84 -5.66 -6.57
N ARG A 111 15.68 -5.80 -7.60
CA ARG A 111 16.07 -4.74 -8.56
C ARG A 111 14.86 -4.01 -9.15
N LEU A 112 13.84 -4.75 -9.57
CA LEU A 112 12.63 -4.18 -10.15
C LEU A 112 11.79 -3.40 -9.13
N GLY A 113 11.76 -3.89 -7.89
CA GLY A 113 10.70 -3.54 -6.94
C GLY A 113 11.11 -2.66 -5.76
N TYR A 114 12.39 -2.58 -5.39
CA TYR A 114 12.81 -1.85 -4.18
C TYR A 114 12.58 -0.35 -4.34
N PHE A 115 12.33 0.35 -3.23
CA PHE A 115 12.24 1.80 -3.23
C PHE A 115 13.60 2.41 -2.88
N SER A 116 14.02 3.45 -3.60
CA SER A 116 15.07 4.38 -3.16
C SER A 116 14.77 5.76 -3.71
N THR A 117 15.29 6.82 -3.07
CA THR A 117 15.11 8.20 -3.55
C THR A 117 15.59 8.32 -4.99
N ALA A 118 16.77 7.78 -5.29
CA ALA A 118 17.35 7.80 -6.63
C ALA A 118 16.45 7.11 -7.65
N ARG A 119 16.00 5.88 -7.37
CA ARG A 119 15.21 5.12 -8.37
C ARG A 119 13.78 5.66 -8.52
N ALA A 120 13.17 6.13 -7.44
CA ALA A 120 11.78 6.60 -7.45
C ALA A 120 11.65 7.97 -8.11
N VAL A 121 12.63 8.86 -7.92
CA VAL A 121 12.58 10.25 -8.38
C VAL A 121 13.41 10.48 -9.63
N TYR A 122 14.56 9.81 -9.77
CA TYR A 122 15.59 10.14 -10.76
C TYR A 122 16.11 8.95 -11.57
N ALA A 123 15.52 7.74 -11.49
CA ALA A 123 16.04 6.59 -12.24
C ALA A 123 16.14 6.96 -13.71
N SER A 124 17.24 6.81 -14.41
CA SER A 124 18.50 6.11 -14.15
C SER A 124 19.65 7.09 -13.93
N ASP A 125 20.84 6.63 -13.55
CA ASP A 125 21.92 6.70 -14.52
C ASP A 125 23.20 5.90 -14.14
N PRO A 126 23.84 5.22 -15.11
CA PRO A 126 25.21 4.73 -14.99
C PRO A 126 26.32 5.51 -15.76
N VAL A 127 26.05 6.61 -16.51
CA VAL A 127 27.05 7.63 -16.93
C VAL A 127 26.58 9.12 -17.07
N LEU A 128 25.30 9.53 -17.30
CA LEU A 128 24.62 10.71 -16.65
C LEU A 128 23.15 11.04 -17.11
N GLY A 129 22.33 10.09 -17.59
CA GLY A 129 20.93 10.32 -17.96
C GLY A 129 19.82 9.71 -17.07
N VAL A 130 18.92 10.59 -16.60
CA VAL A 130 17.63 10.35 -15.89
C VAL A 130 16.56 9.82 -16.86
N SER A 131 15.84 8.76 -16.49
CA SER A 131 14.76 8.09 -17.25
C SER A 131 13.38 8.15 -16.59
N GLY A 132 13.16 9.10 -15.66
CA GLY A 132 11.83 9.45 -15.14
C GLY A 132 11.42 8.72 -13.87
N PHE A 133 10.18 9.00 -13.44
CA PHE A 133 9.63 8.52 -12.17
C PHE A 133 9.21 7.04 -12.25
N GLN A 134 9.87 6.17 -11.50
CA GLN A 134 9.49 4.76 -11.38
C GLN A 134 8.41 4.59 -10.31
N VAL A 135 7.20 5.08 -10.61
CA VAL A 135 6.08 5.21 -9.66
C VAL A 135 5.63 3.89 -9.03
N TRP A 136 5.82 2.75 -9.70
CA TRP A 136 5.49 1.45 -9.14
C TRP A 136 6.30 1.12 -7.88
N ARG A 137 7.49 1.71 -7.72
CA ARG A 137 8.37 1.48 -6.56
C ARG A 137 7.78 1.97 -5.24
N PHE A 138 6.82 2.89 -5.26
CA PHE A 138 6.07 3.28 -4.06
C PHE A 138 5.12 2.18 -3.57
N VAL A 139 4.87 1.17 -4.41
CA VAL A 139 3.98 0.05 -4.09
C VAL A 139 4.76 -1.26 -3.98
N THR A 140 5.62 -1.57 -4.95
CA THR A 140 6.28 -2.88 -5.06
C THR A 140 7.24 -3.19 -3.92
N PHE A 141 7.85 -2.17 -3.31
CA PHE A 141 8.80 -2.37 -2.22
C PHE A 141 8.18 -3.06 -0.99
N GLN A 142 6.86 -2.93 -0.84
CA GLN A 142 6.06 -3.51 0.24
C GLN A 142 6.06 -5.05 0.20
N PHE A 143 6.44 -5.67 -0.92
CA PHE A 143 6.43 -7.11 -1.10
C PHE A 143 7.83 -7.75 -1.05
N LEU A 144 8.88 -6.93 -1.00
CA LEU A 144 10.28 -7.38 -0.93
C LEU A 144 10.75 -7.48 0.52
N HIS A 145 11.62 -8.44 0.81
CA HIS A 145 12.15 -8.66 2.16
C HIS A 145 13.62 -9.02 2.12
N ALA A 146 14.41 -8.38 2.98
CA ALA A 146 15.87 -8.53 3.00
C ALA A 146 16.35 -9.87 3.55
N ASN A 147 15.59 -10.50 4.44
CA ASN A 147 15.97 -11.75 5.10
C ASN A 147 14.74 -12.48 5.67
N LEU A 148 14.95 -13.72 6.13
CA LEU A 148 13.90 -14.60 6.65
C LEU A 148 13.18 -14.01 7.87
N ASN A 149 13.92 -13.44 8.82
CA ASN A 149 13.34 -12.84 10.02
C ASN A 149 12.43 -11.66 9.66
N HIS A 150 12.86 -10.84 8.70
CA HIS A 150 12.09 -9.70 8.23
C HIS A 150 10.73 -10.12 7.64
N VAL A 151 10.71 -11.13 6.74
CA VAL A 151 9.42 -11.64 6.22
C VAL A 151 8.61 -12.31 7.31
N LEU A 152 9.23 -13.12 8.19
CA LEU A 152 8.54 -13.83 9.26
C LEU A 152 7.77 -12.87 10.17
N PHE A 153 8.42 -11.84 10.72
CA PHE A 153 7.78 -10.92 11.66
C PHE A 153 6.68 -10.07 10.99
N ASN A 154 6.86 -9.65 9.74
CA ASN A 154 5.82 -8.97 8.98
C ASN A 154 4.59 -9.86 8.79
N MET A 155 4.78 -11.10 8.32
CA MET A 155 3.67 -12.01 8.03
C MET A 155 2.96 -12.46 9.31
N MET A 156 3.70 -12.69 10.40
CA MET A 156 3.15 -13.00 11.71
C MET A 156 2.27 -11.86 12.23
N THR A 157 2.70 -10.62 12.05
CA THR A 157 1.91 -9.45 12.47
C THR A 157 0.64 -9.32 11.63
N LEU A 158 0.73 -9.50 10.31
CA LEU A 158 -0.44 -9.54 9.44
C LEU A 158 -1.39 -10.68 9.81
N PHE A 159 -0.87 -11.86 10.17
CA PHE A 159 -1.67 -13.00 10.60
C PHE A 159 -2.49 -12.68 11.85
N PHE A 160 -1.89 -12.06 12.88
CA PHE A 160 -2.60 -11.73 14.12
C PHE A 160 -3.55 -10.54 14.00
N PHE A 161 -3.14 -9.48 13.31
CA PHE A 161 -3.87 -8.20 13.33
C PHE A 161 -4.61 -7.89 12.03
N GLY A 162 -4.16 -8.46 10.91
CA GLY A 162 -4.74 -8.19 9.59
C GLY A 162 -6.21 -8.58 9.52
N GLY A 163 -6.58 -9.75 10.03
CA GLY A 163 -7.97 -10.20 10.06
C GLY A 163 -8.90 -9.28 10.85
N MET A 164 -8.41 -8.71 11.96
CA MET A 164 -9.19 -7.75 12.77
C MET A 164 -9.53 -6.50 11.96
N VAL A 165 -8.55 -5.91 11.28
CA VAL A 165 -8.73 -4.71 10.46
C VAL A 165 -9.51 -5.03 9.18
N GLU A 166 -9.29 -6.20 8.57
CA GLU A 166 -10.05 -6.68 7.41
C GLU A 166 -11.53 -6.86 7.74
N ASN A 167 -11.87 -7.43 8.90
CA ASN A 167 -13.26 -7.59 9.33
C ASN A 167 -13.97 -6.24 9.53
N PHE A 168 -13.23 -5.22 10.00
CA PHE A 168 -13.77 -3.87 10.18
C PHE A 168 -13.97 -3.13 8.84
N LEU A 169 -12.99 -3.19 7.93
CA LEU A 169 -13.01 -2.43 6.67
C LEU A 169 -13.72 -3.16 5.52
N GLY A 170 -13.72 -4.49 5.55
CA GLY A 170 -14.03 -5.37 4.43
C GLY A 170 -12.82 -5.59 3.50
N LYS A 171 -12.80 -6.74 2.79
CA LYS A 171 -11.66 -7.22 1.99
C LYS A 171 -11.04 -6.16 1.07
N LYS A 172 -11.85 -5.55 0.20
CA LYS A 172 -11.37 -4.58 -0.80
C LYS A 172 -10.75 -3.35 -0.13
N ARG A 173 -11.44 -2.76 0.84
CA ARG A 173 -10.96 -1.56 1.52
C ARG A 173 -9.73 -1.86 2.37
N TYR A 174 -9.61 -3.07 2.91
CA TYR A 174 -8.41 -3.50 3.61
C TYR A 174 -7.19 -3.58 2.69
N VAL A 175 -7.33 -4.08 1.46
CA VAL A 175 -6.22 -4.04 0.47
C VAL A 175 -5.82 -2.60 0.18
N ALA A 176 -6.79 -1.72 -0.09
CA ALA A 176 -6.52 -0.29 -0.31
C ALA A 176 -5.83 0.35 0.89
N PHE A 177 -6.31 0.07 2.10
CA PHE A 177 -5.75 0.53 3.36
C PHE A 177 -4.28 0.11 3.51
N TYR A 178 -3.98 -1.18 3.32
CA TYR A 178 -2.62 -1.73 3.46
C TYR A 178 -1.67 -1.06 2.47
N LEU A 179 -2.06 -0.98 1.20
CA LEU A 179 -1.24 -0.39 0.13
C LEU A 179 -0.98 1.10 0.37
N LEU A 180 -2.01 1.85 0.78
CA LEU A 180 -1.89 3.28 1.10
C LEU A 180 -0.99 3.52 2.31
N CYS A 181 -1.05 2.68 3.34
CA CYS A 181 -0.13 2.77 4.47
C CYS A 181 1.32 2.58 4.02
N GLY A 182 1.59 1.59 3.17
CA GLY A 182 2.94 1.39 2.62
C GLY A 182 3.40 2.53 1.71
N VAL A 183 2.53 3.06 0.84
CA VAL A 183 2.83 4.25 0.00
C VAL A 183 3.16 5.45 0.88
N SER A 184 2.38 5.71 1.94
CA SER A 184 2.67 6.77 2.90
C SER A 184 4.00 6.58 3.62
N GLY A 185 4.42 5.34 3.88
CA GLY A 185 5.75 5.04 4.39
C GLY A 185 6.87 5.43 3.42
N GLY A 186 6.77 5.04 2.15
CA GLY A 186 7.72 5.44 1.11
C GLY A 186 7.76 6.96 0.91
N LEU A 187 6.60 7.63 0.97
CA LEU A 187 6.51 9.09 0.90
C LEU A 187 7.14 9.79 2.11
N MET A 188 6.98 9.24 3.32
CA MET A 188 7.63 9.80 4.51
C MET A 188 9.16 9.69 4.42
N TYR A 189 9.68 8.53 4.02
CA TYR A 189 11.11 8.37 3.74
C TYR A 189 11.58 9.40 2.71
N LEU A 190 10.87 9.52 1.59
CA LEU A 190 11.21 10.45 0.52
C LEU A 190 11.20 11.91 0.98
N LEU A 191 10.20 12.29 1.77
CA LEU A 191 10.09 13.64 2.32
C LEU A 191 11.30 13.97 3.20
N LEU A 192 11.61 13.12 4.17
CA LEU A 192 12.69 13.39 5.13
C LEU A 192 14.07 13.37 4.45
N ASN A 193 14.28 12.49 3.48
CA ASN A 193 15.54 12.42 2.74
C ASN A 193 15.66 13.57 1.71
N GLY A 194 14.56 13.91 1.03
CA GLY A 194 14.52 15.04 0.09
C GLY A 194 14.75 16.39 0.78
N LEU A 195 14.18 16.59 1.98
CA LEU A 195 14.43 17.79 2.78
C LEU A 195 15.89 17.88 3.24
N ALA A 196 16.52 16.75 3.59
CA ALA A 196 17.95 16.72 3.93
C ALA A 196 18.82 17.14 2.73
N ILE A 197 18.56 16.56 1.56
CA ILE A 197 19.26 16.88 0.31
C ILE A 197 19.08 18.36 -0.06
N GLY A 198 17.85 18.87 -0.01
CA GLY A 198 17.54 20.27 -0.28
C GLY A 198 18.21 21.22 0.72
N GLY A 199 18.24 20.84 2.00
CA GLY A 199 18.92 21.60 3.04
C GLY A 199 20.43 21.66 2.84
N GLN A 200 21.07 20.54 2.49
CA GLN A 200 22.50 20.52 2.16
C GLN A 200 22.83 21.34 0.91
N ALA A 201 21.94 21.34 -0.09
CA ALA A 201 22.08 22.18 -1.27
C ALA A 201 21.94 23.68 -0.97
N ALA A 202 21.04 24.05 -0.06
CA ALA A 202 20.76 25.45 0.29
C ALA A 202 21.74 26.03 1.33
N PHE A 203 22.17 25.22 2.30
CA PHE A 203 22.92 25.66 3.48
C PHE A 203 24.32 25.03 3.59
N GLY A 204 24.71 24.23 2.59
CA GLY A 204 26.02 23.59 2.48
C GLY A 204 26.10 22.19 3.11
N PRO A 205 27.20 21.45 2.88
CA PRO A 205 27.34 20.04 3.27
C PRO A 205 27.25 19.79 4.78
N SER A 206 27.55 20.80 5.59
CA SER A 206 27.49 20.71 7.06
C SER A 206 26.08 20.83 7.64
N PHE A 207 25.06 21.13 6.82
CA PHE A 207 23.67 21.21 7.28
C PHE A 207 23.20 19.86 7.83
N HIS A 208 22.81 19.85 9.10
CA HIS A 208 22.24 18.69 9.78
C HIS A 208 21.09 19.13 10.68
N LEU A 209 19.95 18.46 10.57
CA LEU A 209 18.76 18.69 11.40
C LEU A 209 18.25 17.36 11.93
N PRO A 210 18.14 17.17 13.25
CA PRO A 210 17.57 15.95 13.84
C PRO A 210 16.19 15.65 13.27
N GLY A 211 15.97 14.38 12.93
CA GLY A 211 14.72 13.92 12.32
C GLY A 211 14.69 13.95 10.79
N LEU A 212 15.68 14.53 10.12
CA LEU A 212 15.88 14.37 8.69
C LEU A 212 16.74 13.13 8.38
N LEU A 213 16.62 12.62 7.15
CA LEU A 213 17.35 11.43 6.71
C LEU A 213 18.51 11.81 5.79
N PHE A 214 19.74 11.61 6.22
CA PHE A 214 20.96 11.85 5.44
C PHE A 214 21.45 10.59 4.73
N ASN A 215 20.52 9.73 4.30
CA ASN A 215 20.81 8.49 3.59
C ASN A 215 21.31 8.77 2.17
N ASP A 216 22.23 7.93 1.71
CA ASP A 216 22.60 7.86 0.30
C ASP A 216 21.31 7.64 -0.55
N PRO A 217 21.10 8.39 -1.64
CA PRO A 217 19.88 8.29 -2.45
C PRO A 217 19.60 6.89 -3.03
N ASN A 218 20.63 6.04 -3.15
CA ASN A 218 20.51 4.65 -3.58
C ASN A 218 20.27 3.67 -2.42
N THR A 219 20.18 4.13 -1.18
CA THR A 219 19.80 3.29 -0.04
C THR A 219 18.46 2.61 -0.31
N MET A 220 18.42 1.30 -0.16
CA MET A 220 17.27 0.48 -0.50
C MET A 220 16.29 0.44 0.68
N LEU A 221 15.03 0.74 0.40
CA LEU A 221 13.90 0.50 1.28
C LEU A 221 13.10 -0.68 0.72
N VAL A 222 12.94 -1.72 1.55
CA VAL A 222 12.18 -2.94 1.26
C VAL A 222 11.43 -3.34 2.51
N GLY A 223 10.25 -3.94 2.36
CA GLY A 223 9.50 -4.53 3.47
C GLY A 223 8.03 -4.14 3.49
N ALA A 224 7.19 -5.11 3.87
CA ALA A 224 5.77 -4.90 4.17
C ALA A 224 5.52 -3.98 5.37
N SER A 225 6.56 -3.68 6.14
CA SER A 225 6.47 -3.16 7.50
C SER A 225 5.75 -1.82 7.62
N ALA A 226 5.85 -0.91 6.64
CA ALA A 226 5.07 0.32 6.63
C ALA A 226 3.54 0.04 6.63
N GLY A 227 3.10 -0.89 5.78
CA GLY A 227 1.70 -1.36 5.78
C GLY A 227 1.32 -2.05 7.10
N VAL A 228 2.24 -2.85 7.64
CA VAL A 228 2.07 -3.57 8.93
C VAL A 228 1.92 -2.59 10.11
N PHE A 229 2.71 -1.54 10.19
CA PHE A 229 2.58 -0.50 11.21
C PHE A 229 1.23 0.22 11.12
N GLY A 230 0.74 0.46 9.89
CA GLY A 230 -0.63 0.92 9.68
C GLY A 230 -1.67 -0.04 10.25
N VAL A 231 -1.52 -1.35 10.01
CA VAL A 231 -2.39 -2.40 10.56
C VAL A 231 -2.32 -2.45 12.09
N ILE A 232 -1.14 -2.37 12.70
CA ILE A 232 -0.98 -2.32 14.17
C ILE A 232 -1.70 -1.10 14.74
N MET A 233 -1.51 0.09 14.18
CA MET A 233 -2.16 1.30 14.64
C MET A 233 -3.69 1.25 14.48
N ALA A 234 -4.18 0.66 13.39
CA ALA A 234 -5.61 0.43 13.19
C ALA A 234 -6.17 -0.58 14.21
N ALA A 235 -5.48 -1.69 14.45
CA ALA A 235 -5.89 -2.67 15.45
C ALA A 235 -5.90 -2.08 16.86
N ALA A 236 -4.90 -1.27 17.22
CA ALA A 236 -4.86 -0.55 18.48
C ALA A 236 -5.98 0.49 18.63
N TYR A 237 -6.41 1.11 17.54
CA TYR A 237 -7.59 1.98 17.56
C TYR A 237 -8.88 1.19 17.81
N LEU A 238 -9.03 0.00 17.21
CA LEU A 238 -10.22 -0.83 17.32
C LEU A 238 -10.32 -1.55 18.68
N ALA A 239 -9.19 -2.00 19.22
CA ALA A 239 -9.12 -2.80 20.44
C ALA A 239 -7.93 -2.40 21.33
N PRO A 240 -7.87 -1.16 21.86
CA PRO A 240 -6.70 -0.63 22.56
C PRO A 240 -6.32 -1.41 23.83
N ASN A 241 -7.32 -2.01 24.49
CA ASN A 241 -7.14 -2.78 25.72
C ASN A 241 -6.98 -4.28 25.49
N ALA A 242 -6.99 -4.76 24.24
CA ALA A 242 -6.72 -6.18 23.96
C ALA A 242 -5.31 -6.54 24.43
N THR A 243 -5.18 -7.67 25.11
CA THR A 243 -3.88 -8.18 25.55
C THR A 243 -3.18 -8.88 24.39
N VAL A 244 -1.94 -8.49 24.14
CA VAL A 244 -1.04 -9.12 23.16
C VAL A 244 0.25 -9.52 23.87
N LEU A 245 0.89 -10.59 23.38
CA LEU A 245 2.15 -11.07 23.93
C LEU A 245 3.30 -10.58 23.05
N LEU A 246 4.04 -9.58 23.51
CA LEU A 246 5.28 -9.16 22.88
C LEU A 246 6.30 -10.31 22.98
N PHE A 247 6.86 -10.71 21.82
CA PHE A 247 7.73 -11.88 21.68
C PHE A 247 7.14 -13.18 22.26
N PHE A 248 5.81 -13.31 22.33
CA PHE A 248 5.11 -14.45 22.94
C PHE A 248 5.33 -14.62 24.45
N VAL A 249 5.98 -13.66 25.12
CA VAL A 249 6.33 -13.77 26.55
C VAL A 249 5.73 -12.64 27.38
N ILE A 250 5.80 -11.40 26.89
CA ILE A 250 5.48 -10.21 27.70
C ILE A 250 4.06 -9.74 27.39
N PRO A 251 3.07 -9.92 28.28
CA PRO A 251 1.71 -9.44 28.05
C PRO A 251 1.65 -7.92 28.19
N MET A 252 1.07 -7.25 27.21
CA MET A 252 0.77 -5.83 27.27
C MET A 252 -0.49 -5.49 26.49
N ARG A 253 -1.07 -4.32 26.75
CA ARG A 253 -2.19 -3.79 25.97
C ARG A 253 -1.73 -3.45 24.55
N LEU A 254 -2.55 -3.77 23.56
CA LEU A 254 -2.25 -3.49 22.15
C LEU A 254 -1.98 -2.00 21.88
N GLY A 255 -2.70 -1.11 22.57
CA GLY A 255 -2.41 0.33 22.52
C GLY A 255 -1.00 0.67 22.97
N VAL A 256 -0.53 0.07 24.08
CA VAL A 256 0.83 0.30 24.60
C VAL A 256 1.88 -0.20 23.61
N LEU A 257 1.68 -1.39 23.02
CA LEU A 257 2.55 -1.90 21.98
C LEU A 257 2.63 -0.94 20.78
N ALA A 258 1.48 -0.53 20.25
CA ALA A 258 1.40 0.31 19.05
C ALA A 258 2.07 1.68 19.24
N TYR A 259 1.73 2.38 20.33
CA TYR A 259 2.35 3.67 20.64
C TYR A 259 3.83 3.54 21.02
N GLY A 260 4.22 2.45 21.68
CA GLY A 260 5.62 2.17 21.98
C GLY A 260 6.46 1.95 20.71
N LEU A 261 5.95 1.18 19.75
CA LEU A 261 6.60 0.98 18.45
C LEU A 261 6.69 2.29 17.64
N LEU A 262 5.64 3.12 17.66
CA LEU A 262 5.67 4.44 17.03
C LEU A 262 6.69 5.37 17.69
N ALA A 263 6.76 5.38 19.02
CA ALA A 263 7.74 6.17 19.76
C ALA A 263 9.18 5.70 19.46
N PHE A 264 9.42 4.39 19.40
CA PHE A 264 10.71 3.85 19.01
C PHE A 264 11.11 4.32 17.60
N ALA A 265 10.20 4.22 16.64
CA ALA A 265 10.46 4.67 15.27
C ALA A 265 10.80 6.17 15.21
N LEU A 266 10.06 7.00 15.94
CA LEU A 266 10.35 8.44 16.06
C LEU A 266 11.73 8.71 16.64
N LEU A 267 12.10 8.04 17.74
CA LEU A 267 13.40 8.20 18.38
C LEU A 267 14.53 7.74 17.46
N ALA A 268 14.35 6.63 16.75
CA ALA A 268 15.34 6.12 15.81
C ALA A 268 15.63 7.10 14.66
N VAL A 269 14.59 7.79 14.16
CA VAL A 269 14.73 8.84 13.14
C VAL A 269 15.37 10.11 13.72
N ILE A 270 14.95 10.55 14.91
CA ILE A 270 15.50 11.75 15.57
C ILE A 270 16.98 11.59 15.88
N PHE A 271 17.39 10.41 16.39
CA PHE A 271 18.76 10.12 16.79
C PHE A 271 19.61 9.48 15.69
N GLY A 272 19.07 9.27 14.48
CA GLY A 272 19.82 8.74 13.35
C GLY A 272 20.38 7.33 13.57
N TRP A 273 19.59 6.42 14.16
CA TRP A 273 20.02 5.03 14.37
C TRP A 273 20.14 4.26 13.04
N ALA A 274 20.77 3.08 13.08
CA ALA A 274 21.15 2.29 11.91
C ALA A 274 20.02 2.02 10.89
N ASN A 275 18.74 2.01 11.32
CA ASN A 275 17.58 1.80 10.45
C ASN A 275 16.65 3.03 10.33
N ALA A 276 17.14 4.25 10.55
CA ALA A 276 16.31 5.46 10.52
C ALA A 276 15.43 5.57 9.25
N GLY A 277 15.93 5.12 8.09
CA GLY A 277 15.15 5.07 6.86
C GLY A 277 13.93 4.14 6.93
N GLY A 278 14.09 2.91 7.44
CA GLY A 278 12.97 1.99 7.65
C GLY A 278 11.99 2.51 8.70
N GLU A 279 12.50 3.12 9.77
CA GLU A 279 11.67 3.70 10.84
C GLU A 279 10.87 4.92 10.37
N ALA A 280 11.40 5.74 9.45
CA ALA A 280 10.62 6.78 8.78
C ALA A 280 9.43 6.20 8.00
N ALA A 281 9.63 5.08 7.32
CA ALA A 281 8.55 4.39 6.63
C ALA A 281 7.51 3.82 7.60
N HIS A 282 7.93 3.31 8.76
CA HIS A 282 7.03 2.88 9.84
C HIS A 282 6.18 4.04 10.35
N ILE A 283 6.76 5.22 10.60
CA ILE A 283 6.03 6.42 11.02
C ILE A 283 4.98 6.80 9.97
N GLY A 284 5.38 6.88 8.70
CA GLY A 284 4.46 7.22 7.61
C GLY A 284 3.27 6.26 7.51
N GLY A 285 3.53 4.95 7.60
CA GLY A 285 2.50 3.92 7.60
C GLY A 285 1.59 3.94 8.83
N ALA A 286 2.17 4.14 10.01
CA ALA A 286 1.43 4.27 11.27
C ALA A 286 0.47 5.47 11.27
N LEU A 287 0.94 6.65 10.83
CA LEU A 287 0.14 7.86 10.73
C LEU A 287 -1.01 7.69 9.72
N ALA A 288 -0.71 7.14 8.55
CA ALA A 288 -1.72 6.87 7.53
C ALA A 288 -2.76 5.85 8.03
N GLY A 289 -2.33 4.75 8.65
CA GLY A 289 -3.23 3.74 9.18
C GLY A 289 -4.16 4.29 10.27
N PHE A 290 -3.61 5.07 11.19
CA PHE A 290 -4.36 5.75 12.25
C PHE A 290 -5.40 6.74 11.70
N TRP A 291 -5.09 7.42 10.59
CA TRP A 291 -6.03 8.33 9.94
C TRP A 291 -7.09 7.58 9.12
N LEU A 292 -6.70 6.60 8.30
CA LEU A 292 -7.58 5.85 7.42
C LEU A 292 -8.60 5.00 8.19
N VAL A 293 -8.20 4.39 9.31
CA VAL A 293 -9.13 3.58 10.14
C VAL A 293 -10.25 4.43 10.74
N ARG A 294 -9.96 5.71 11.05
CA ARG A 294 -10.96 6.67 11.53
C ARG A 294 -11.82 7.26 10.42
N ASN A 295 -11.27 7.28 9.21
CA ASN A 295 -11.90 7.87 8.03
C ASN A 295 -12.09 6.82 6.93
N PRO A 296 -12.78 5.70 7.18
CA PRO A 296 -12.88 4.59 6.22
C PRO A 296 -13.64 4.97 4.94
N ASN A 297 -14.35 6.10 4.94
CA ASN A 297 -15.01 6.66 3.76
C ASN A 297 -14.01 7.05 2.65
N HIS A 298 -12.75 7.37 2.99
CA HIS A 298 -11.72 7.68 2.00
C HIS A 298 -11.23 6.44 1.24
N LEU A 299 -11.60 5.24 1.69
CA LEU A 299 -11.29 3.97 1.02
C LEU A 299 -12.42 3.53 0.07
N HIS A 300 -13.56 4.24 0.04
CA HIS A 300 -14.70 3.88 -0.81
C HIS A 300 -14.36 4.14 -2.27
N GLY A 301 -14.66 3.15 -3.12
CA GLY A 301 -14.43 3.27 -4.55
C GLY A 301 -12.97 3.36 -4.97
N PHE A 302 -12.02 3.04 -4.07
CA PHE A 302 -10.59 3.01 -4.40
C PHE A 302 -10.28 2.15 -5.63
N PHE A 303 -11.03 1.06 -5.83
CA PHE A 303 -10.90 0.16 -6.99
C PHE A 303 -11.99 0.36 -8.06
N ASP A 304 -12.77 1.44 -8.01
CA ASP A 304 -13.83 1.70 -9.01
C ASP A 304 -13.25 1.86 -10.42
N PHE A 305 -12.00 2.32 -10.55
CA PHE A 305 -11.28 2.42 -11.83
C PHE A 305 -10.98 1.07 -12.48
N LEU A 306 -10.95 -0.03 -11.71
CA LEU A 306 -10.78 -1.39 -12.22
C LEU A 306 -12.11 -2.05 -12.61
N GLY A 307 -13.23 -1.31 -12.59
CA GLY A 307 -14.57 -1.87 -12.78
C GLY A 307 -15.02 -2.79 -11.63
N GLN A 308 -14.23 -2.91 -10.57
CA GLN A 308 -14.53 -3.78 -9.43
C GLN A 308 -15.51 -3.11 -8.46
N TYR A 309 -16.78 -3.10 -8.84
CA TYR A 309 -17.93 -2.59 -8.10
C TYR A 309 -17.79 -2.64 -6.57
N ASP A 310 -17.61 -1.48 -5.94
CA ASP A 310 -17.84 -1.29 -4.50
C ASP A 310 -19.30 -0.83 -4.30
N PRO A 311 -20.21 -1.68 -3.78
CA PRO A 311 -21.63 -1.32 -3.59
C PRO A 311 -21.83 -0.13 -2.64
N THR A 312 -20.79 0.26 -1.91
CA THR A 312 -20.84 1.35 -0.95
C THR A 312 -20.37 2.70 -1.51
N SER A 313 -19.76 2.72 -2.71
CA SER A 313 -19.22 3.94 -3.31
C SER A 313 -20.32 4.94 -3.68
N LYS A 314 -19.99 6.24 -3.69
CA LYS A 314 -20.93 7.30 -4.06
C LYS A 314 -21.48 7.11 -5.47
N VAL A 315 -20.64 6.63 -6.40
CA VAL A 315 -21.02 6.34 -7.79
C VAL A 315 -21.97 5.14 -7.87
N ALA A 316 -21.73 4.08 -7.08
CA ALA A 316 -22.64 2.95 -6.97
C ALA A 316 -24.00 3.36 -6.40
N ARG A 317 -24.02 4.18 -5.33
CA ARG A 317 -25.26 4.74 -4.77
C ARG A 317 -25.99 5.62 -5.77
N ALA A 318 -25.28 6.46 -6.52
CA ALA A 318 -25.87 7.30 -7.56
C ALA A 318 -26.46 6.47 -8.71
N ARG A 319 -25.74 5.44 -9.20
CA ARG A 319 -26.27 4.52 -10.22
C ARG A 319 -27.47 3.70 -9.74
N VAL A 320 -27.47 3.25 -8.49
CA VAL A 320 -28.62 2.55 -7.88
C VAL A 320 -29.80 3.50 -7.70
N ALA A 321 -29.55 4.76 -7.31
CA ALA A 321 -30.58 5.79 -7.20
C ALA A 321 -31.17 6.15 -8.58
N VAL A 322 -30.33 6.28 -9.61
CA VAL A 322 -30.77 6.51 -11.00
C VAL A 322 -31.53 5.30 -11.55
N LYS A 323 -31.07 4.07 -11.29
CA LYS A 323 -31.77 2.84 -11.68
C LYS A 323 -33.08 2.65 -10.91
N ARG A 324 -33.15 3.04 -9.64
CA ARG A 324 -34.41 3.08 -8.87
C ARG A 324 -35.34 4.17 -9.41
N GLY A 325 -34.83 5.35 -9.71
CA GLY A 325 -35.60 6.45 -10.30
C GLY A 325 -36.17 6.11 -11.68
N SER A 326 -35.41 5.41 -12.53
CA SER A 326 -35.88 4.96 -13.84
C SER A 326 -36.89 3.82 -13.77
N VAL A 327 -36.78 2.93 -12.77
CA VAL A 327 -37.77 1.88 -12.51
C VAL A 327 -39.07 2.44 -11.92
N GLN A 328 -38.99 3.54 -11.16
CA GLN A 328 -40.14 4.17 -10.51
C GLN A 328 -40.88 5.18 -11.42
N GLY A 329 -40.23 5.62 -12.51
CA GLY A 329 -40.81 6.47 -13.56
C GLY A 329 -41.54 5.73 -14.68
N SER A 330 -41.69 4.40 -14.60
CA SER A 330 -42.51 3.65 -15.57
C SER A 330 -44.00 3.82 -15.22
N ALA A 331 -44.85 4.14 -16.20
CA ALA A 331 -46.30 4.19 -16.00
C ALA A 331 -46.86 2.88 -15.39
N THR A 332 -46.19 1.76 -15.62
CA THR A 332 -46.54 0.45 -15.05
C THR A 332 -46.20 0.33 -13.55
N SER A 333 -45.11 0.94 -13.06
CA SER A 333 -44.73 0.86 -11.64
C SER A 333 -45.60 1.74 -10.74
N THR A 334 -46.04 2.89 -11.25
CA THR A 334 -46.95 3.78 -10.51
C THR A 334 -48.30 3.11 -10.28
N GLU A 335 -48.84 2.44 -11.30
CA GLU A 335 -50.10 1.72 -11.21
C GLU A 335 -49.99 0.48 -10.31
N VAL A 336 -48.87 -0.25 -10.37
CA VAL A 336 -48.61 -1.37 -9.45
C VAL A 336 -48.53 -0.89 -8.00
N ASN A 337 -47.82 0.21 -7.73
CA ASN A 337 -47.74 0.77 -6.37
C ASN A 337 -49.11 1.24 -5.85
N ARG A 338 -49.91 1.91 -6.68
CA ARG A 338 -51.29 2.30 -6.34
C ARG A 338 -52.14 1.10 -5.94
N ILE A 339 -51.97 -0.02 -6.65
CA ILE A 339 -52.67 -1.28 -6.36
C ILE A 339 -52.17 -1.90 -5.06
N LEU A 340 -50.86 -1.92 -4.81
CA LEU A 340 -50.27 -2.44 -3.57
C LEU A 340 -50.70 -1.62 -2.34
N ASP A 341 -50.79 -0.31 -2.45
CA ASP A 341 -51.27 0.57 -1.38
C ASP A 341 -52.75 0.29 -1.05
N LYS A 342 -53.57 0.04 -2.08
CA LYS A 342 -54.97 -0.36 -1.92
C LYS A 342 -55.11 -1.71 -1.22
N ILE A 343 -54.26 -2.69 -1.55
CA ILE A 343 -54.19 -3.98 -0.83
C ILE A 343 -53.80 -3.77 0.62
N SER A 344 -52.78 -2.94 0.88
CA SER A 344 -52.31 -2.67 2.24
C SER A 344 -53.38 -2.00 3.09
N ALA A 345 -54.22 -1.14 2.51
CA ALA A 345 -55.25 -0.40 3.23
C ALA A 345 -56.57 -1.16 3.39
N ARG A 346 -56.95 -1.99 2.41
CA ARG A 346 -58.31 -2.60 2.33
C ARG A 346 -58.31 -4.11 2.10
N GLY A 347 -57.16 -4.76 2.05
CA GLY A 347 -57.01 -6.19 1.83
C GLY A 347 -57.15 -6.62 0.36
N LEU A 348 -56.68 -7.84 0.06
CA LEU A 348 -56.56 -8.37 -1.32
C LEU A 348 -57.90 -8.50 -2.06
N HIS A 349 -59.00 -8.66 -1.32
CA HIS A 349 -60.35 -8.79 -1.87
C HIS A 349 -60.89 -7.47 -2.45
N SER A 350 -60.24 -6.34 -2.16
CA SER A 350 -60.63 -5.01 -2.64
C SER A 350 -60.24 -4.71 -4.10
N LEU A 351 -59.55 -5.66 -4.76
CA LEU A 351 -59.03 -5.50 -6.12
C LEU A 351 -60.05 -5.86 -7.20
N SER A 352 -60.12 -5.03 -8.24
CA SER A 352 -60.87 -5.36 -9.46
C SER A 352 -60.15 -6.41 -10.31
N GLU A 353 -60.86 -7.03 -11.26
CA GLU A 353 -60.27 -8.01 -12.19
C GLU A 353 -59.25 -7.39 -13.17
N SER A 354 -59.29 -6.08 -13.40
CA SER A 354 -58.25 -5.37 -14.15
C SER A 354 -57.00 -5.15 -13.30
N GLU A 355 -57.15 -4.75 -12.03
CA GLU A 355 -56.04 -4.55 -11.08
C GLU A 355 -55.31 -5.88 -10.80
N LYS A 356 -56.04 -7.00 -10.69
CA LYS A 356 -55.43 -8.34 -10.56
C LYS A 356 -54.65 -8.77 -11.81
N ARG A 357 -55.07 -8.36 -13.01
CA ARG A 357 -54.31 -8.62 -14.25
C ARG A 357 -53.00 -7.83 -14.28
N VAL A 358 -53.04 -6.56 -13.91
CA VAL A 358 -51.84 -5.71 -13.81
C VAL A 358 -50.80 -6.32 -12.86
N LEU A 359 -51.21 -6.84 -11.69
CA LEU A 359 -50.32 -7.54 -10.77
C LEU A 359 -49.76 -8.84 -11.35
N ARG A 360 -50.59 -9.64 -12.04
CA ARG A 360 -50.14 -10.88 -12.68
C ARG A 360 -49.13 -10.61 -13.79
N ASP A 361 -49.37 -9.61 -14.62
CA ASP A 361 -48.49 -9.23 -15.72
C ASP A 361 -47.17 -8.65 -15.19
N ALA A 362 -47.21 -7.89 -14.09
CA ALA A 362 -46.02 -7.41 -13.39
C ALA A 362 -45.21 -8.56 -12.75
N SER A 363 -45.87 -9.62 -12.26
CA SER A 363 -45.20 -10.79 -11.67
C SER A 363 -44.54 -11.72 -12.71
N ARG A 364 -44.99 -11.66 -13.97
CA ARG A 364 -44.50 -12.52 -15.06
C ARG A 364 -43.32 -11.95 -15.83
N LYS A 365 -43.02 -10.65 -15.68
CA LYS A 365 -41.80 -10.06 -16.26
C LYS A 365 -40.60 -10.36 -15.34
N PRO A 366 -39.57 -11.10 -15.80
CA PRO A 366 -38.36 -11.30 -15.00
C PRO A 366 -37.66 -9.96 -14.80
N ARG A 367 -37.14 -9.73 -13.59
CA ARG A 367 -36.37 -8.53 -13.20
C ARG A 367 -34.98 -8.49 -13.82
#